data_AF-A0A0F8XKM8-F1
#
_entry.id   AF-A0A0F8XKM8-F1
#
_cell.length_a   1.000
_cell.length_b   1.000
_cell.length_c   1.000
_cell.angle_alpha   90.00
_cell.angle_beta   90.00
_cell.angle_gamma   90.00
#
_symmetry.space_group_name_H-M   'P 1'
#
loop_
_entity.id
_entity.type
_entity.pdbx_description
1 polymer ?
#
loop_
_entity_poly.entity_id
_entity_poly.type
_entity_poly.pdbx_seq_one_letter_code
_entity_poly.pdbx_strand_id
1 'polypeptide(L)'
;MSGSKPRSLTQESSALPIRQDKGSTKRRYIWQITFVVALVTIIAMIFGAAGYVLFVRHGTAETKSNVDKLASYRCIPEYDRRLKRVVLSLSKKDTTLDLQHSLLAALPEYTKIIMLLPESNIQQIRRDLLDKPYGGRVQCVTYQAVSLNNSRVWLLFRDKDKLVQVDVRESDTASYHGSTWAQDMFEVM
;
A
#
# COMPACT_ATOMS: atom_id res chain seq x y z
N MET A 1 -22.59 99.14 24.06
CA MET A 1 -21.27 99.80 24.11
C MET A 1 -20.28 98.76 23.61
N SER A 2 -19.95 98.70 22.31
CA SER A 2 -19.09 99.60 21.52
C SER A 2 -17.66 99.70 22.03
N GLY A 3 -16.70 99.43 21.14
CA GLY A 3 -15.27 99.72 21.30
C GLY A 3 -14.38 98.50 21.05
N SER A 4 -13.99 98.16 19.82
CA SER A 4 -12.95 98.79 18.97
C SER A 4 -11.59 98.08 19.08
N LYS A 5 -11.20 97.39 18.00
CA LYS A 5 -9.84 96.93 17.66
C LYS A 5 -8.82 98.09 17.78
N PRO A 6 -7.52 97.80 17.99
CA PRO A 6 -6.58 97.82 16.84
C PRO A 6 -5.41 96.82 16.96
N ARG A 7 -5.04 96.19 15.83
CA ARG A 7 -3.79 96.35 15.04
C ARG A 7 -2.60 95.45 15.43
N SER A 8 -2.33 94.58 14.47
CA SER A 8 -1.11 93.85 14.15
C SER A 8 0.14 94.73 14.02
N LEU A 9 1.30 94.18 14.39
CA LEU A 9 2.56 94.39 13.68
C LEU A 9 3.42 93.12 13.74
N THR A 10 3.91 92.81 12.55
CA THR A 10 4.62 91.66 12.02
C THR A 10 6.03 91.51 12.59
N GLN A 11 6.53 90.27 12.70
CA GLN A 11 7.89 90.01 12.22
C GLN A 11 8.05 88.56 11.76
N GLU A 12 8.15 88.43 10.44
CA GLU A 12 8.61 87.23 9.74
C GLU A 12 10.07 86.94 10.13
N SER A 13 10.36 85.70 10.50
CA SER A 13 11.71 85.13 10.39
C SER A 13 11.61 83.88 9.54
N SER A 14 12.01 84.06 8.29
CA SER A 14 12.10 83.09 7.22
C SER A 14 13.19 82.05 7.51
N ALA A 15 12.78 80.82 7.80
CA ALA A 15 13.64 79.63 7.68
C ALA A 15 13.11 78.75 6.55
N LEU A 16 13.87 78.67 5.46
CA LEU A 16 13.60 77.80 4.31
C LEU A 16 13.58 76.32 4.75
N PRO A 17 12.52 75.54 4.50
CA PRO A 17 12.57 74.11 4.69
C PRO A 17 13.40 73.47 3.57
N ILE A 18 14.51 72.84 3.95
CA ILE A 18 15.29 71.93 3.11
C ILE A 18 14.34 70.85 2.59
N ARG A 19 14.09 70.86 1.28
CA ARG A 19 13.27 69.88 0.58
C ARG A 19 14.01 68.53 0.60
N GLN A 20 13.79 67.73 1.64
CA GLN A 20 14.26 66.35 1.67
C GLN A 20 13.53 65.54 0.60
N ASP A 21 14.30 65.09 -0.39
CA ASP A 21 13.85 64.24 -1.47
C ASP A 21 13.50 62.83 -0.93
N LYS A 22 12.22 62.62 -0.62
CA LYS A 22 11.66 61.33 -0.13
C LYS A 22 11.61 60.23 -1.21
N GLY A 23 12.10 60.48 -2.43
CA GLY A 23 12.08 59.52 -3.54
C GLY A 23 13.14 58.42 -3.48
N SER A 24 14.28 58.65 -2.83
CA SER A 24 15.45 57.75 -2.91
C SER A 24 15.37 56.55 -1.95
N THR A 25 14.72 56.69 -0.80
CA THR A 25 14.60 55.62 0.20
C THR A 25 13.60 54.55 -0.23
N LYS A 26 12.45 54.93 -0.80
CA LYS A 26 11.44 53.94 -1.25
C LYS A 26 11.98 53.00 -2.33
N ARG A 27 12.79 53.50 -3.27
CA ARG A 27 13.40 52.64 -4.30
C ARG A 27 14.39 51.64 -3.69
N ARG A 28 15.21 52.07 -2.72
CA ARG A 28 16.18 51.16 -2.05
C ARG A 28 15.49 50.02 -1.31
N TYR A 29 14.37 50.27 -0.64
CA TYR A 29 13.60 49.23 0.05
C TYR A 29 12.98 48.20 -0.91
N ILE A 30 12.46 48.63 -2.06
CA ILE A 30 11.88 47.70 -3.05
C ILE A 30 12.96 46.78 -3.64
N TRP A 31 14.16 47.31 -3.91
CA TRP A 31 15.29 46.50 -4.39
C TRP A 31 15.79 45.50 -3.34
N GLN A 32 15.79 45.86 -2.06
CA GLN A 32 16.17 44.92 -0.99
C GLN A 32 15.15 43.78 -0.83
N ILE A 33 13.85 44.08 -0.87
CA ILE A 33 12.81 43.05 -0.74
C ILE A 33 12.85 42.08 -1.92
N THR A 34 12.95 42.59 -3.15
CA THR A 34 13.02 41.75 -4.36
C THR A 34 14.26 40.86 -4.37
N PHE A 35 15.41 41.35 -3.89
CA PHE A 35 16.62 40.55 -3.75
C PHE A 35 16.47 39.41 -2.73
N VAL A 36 15.88 39.69 -1.56
CA VAL A 36 15.67 38.66 -0.51
C VAL A 36 14.72 37.57 -1.01
N VAL A 37 13.63 37.93 -1.68
CA VAL A 37 12.68 36.96 -2.24
C VAL A 37 13.36 36.08 -3.29
N ALA A 38 14.13 36.67 -4.21
CA ALA A 38 14.88 35.91 -5.20
C ALA A 38 15.87 34.93 -4.56
N LEU A 39 16.62 35.36 -3.54
CA LEU A 39 17.58 34.51 -2.82
C LEU A 39 16.89 33.30 -2.16
N VAL A 40 15.76 33.50 -1.49
CA VAL A 40 15.01 32.42 -0.83
C VAL A 40 14.49 31.41 -1.86
N THR A 41 14.01 31.87 -3.01
CA THR A 41 13.53 30.95 -4.07
C THR A 41 14.64 30.09 -4.65
N ILE A 42 15.84 30.65 -4.87
CA ILE A 42 17.00 29.90 -5.37
C ILE A 42 17.42 28.83 -4.36
N ILE A 43 17.48 29.19 -3.08
CA ILE A 43 17.82 28.25 -2.00
C ILE A 43 16.80 27.11 -1.94
N ALA A 44 15.50 27.41 -2.00
CA ALA A 44 14.44 26.39 -1.99
C ALA A 44 14.54 25.43 -3.19
N MET A 45 14.88 25.93 -4.39
CA MET A 45 15.09 25.08 -5.57
C MET A 45 16.30 24.16 -5.41
N ILE A 46 17.42 24.65 -4.87
CA ILE A 46 18.63 23.84 -4.65
C ILE A 46 18.35 22.71 -3.64
N PHE A 47 17.70 23.02 -2.51
CA PHE A 47 17.36 22.01 -1.51
C PHE A 47 16.28 21.03 -2.00
N GLY A 48 15.31 21.50 -2.79
CA GLY A 48 14.30 20.63 -3.42
C GLY A 48 14.92 19.64 -4.42
N ALA A 49 15.85 20.10 -5.26
CA ALA A 49 16.55 19.25 -6.21
C ALA A 49 17.45 18.22 -5.51
N ALA A 50 18.17 18.61 -4.47
CA ALA A 50 19.01 17.70 -3.68
C ALA A 50 18.18 16.63 -2.96
N GLY A 51 17.03 17.00 -2.40
CA GLY A 51 16.09 16.06 -1.78
C GLY A 51 15.52 15.04 -2.77
N TYR A 52 15.18 15.49 -3.99
CA TYR A 52 14.68 14.62 -5.05
C TYR A 52 15.72 13.57 -5.49
N VAL A 53 16.99 13.97 -5.66
CA VAL A 53 18.08 13.06 -6.05
C VAL A 53 18.36 12.00 -4.97
N LEU A 54 18.31 12.39 -3.68
CA LEU A 54 18.47 11.45 -2.57
C LEU A 54 17.32 10.43 -2.50
N PHE A 55 16.07 10.87 -2.71
CA PHE A 55 14.90 10.00 -2.70
C PHE A 55 14.94 8.95 -3.82
N VAL A 56 15.30 9.35 -5.05
CA VAL A 56 15.43 8.41 -6.19
C VAL A 56 16.56 7.40 -5.97
N ARG A 57 17.67 7.79 -5.33
CA ARG A 57 18.80 6.90 -5.07
C ARG A 57 18.52 5.86 -3.98
N HIS A 58 17.72 6.18 -2.96
CA HIS A 58 17.29 5.19 -1.96
C HIS A 58 16.18 4.26 -2.46
N GLY A 59 15.26 4.74 -3.30
CA GLY A 59 14.18 3.90 -3.84
C GLY A 59 14.63 2.77 -4.79
N THR A 60 15.82 2.87 -5.39
CA THR A 60 16.32 1.90 -6.39
C THR A 60 17.30 0.87 -5.81
N ALA A 61 17.81 1.07 -4.59
CA ALA A 61 18.80 0.18 -3.99
C ALA A 61 18.17 -1.08 -3.34
N GLU A 62 16.95 -0.99 -2.84
CA GLU A 62 16.30 -2.13 -2.16
C GLU A 62 15.66 -3.15 -3.10
N THR A 63 15.40 -2.79 -4.36
CA THR A 63 14.66 -3.65 -5.30
C THR A 63 15.51 -4.71 -6.00
N LYS A 64 16.83 -4.52 -6.13
CA LYS A 64 17.71 -5.51 -6.80
C LYS A 64 18.11 -6.70 -5.92
N SER A 65 18.17 -6.52 -4.60
CA SER A 65 18.62 -7.54 -3.63
C SER A 65 17.70 -8.78 -3.56
N ASN A 66 16.39 -8.61 -3.81
CA ASN A 66 15.44 -9.72 -3.72
C ASN A 66 15.36 -10.58 -4.99
N VAL A 67 15.66 -10.01 -6.16
CA VAL A 67 15.58 -10.75 -7.44
C VAL A 67 16.71 -11.79 -7.53
N ASP A 68 17.92 -11.45 -7.09
CA ASP A 68 19.05 -12.38 -7.07
C ASP A 68 18.86 -13.53 -6.07
N LYS A 69 18.12 -13.30 -4.97
CA LYS A 69 17.73 -14.37 -4.04
C LYS A 69 16.72 -15.32 -4.68
N LEU A 70 15.79 -14.81 -5.49
CA LEU A 70 14.80 -15.63 -6.21
C LEU A 70 15.44 -16.51 -7.29
N ALA A 71 16.53 -16.07 -7.91
CA ALA A 71 17.26 -16.86 -8.91
C ALA A 71 17.97 -18.11 -8.33
N SER A 72 18.08 -18.22 -7.00
CA SER A 72 18.77 -19.35 -6.33
C SER A 72 17.86 -20.52 -5.94
N TYR A 73 16.54 -20.44 -6.19
CA TYR A 73 15.63 -21.53 -5.84
C TYR A 73 15.72 -22.67 -6.86
N ARG A 74 16.37 -23.76 -6.46
CA ARG A 74 16.38 -25.02 -7.21
C ARG A 74 15.05 -25.75 -7.00
N CYS A 75 14.26 -25.93 -8.06
CA CYS A 75 13.11 -26.81 -8.02
C CYS A 75 13.58 -28.27 -7.93
N ILE A 76 13.36 -28.91 -6.78
CA ILE A 76 13.67 -30.34 -6.60
C ILE A 76 12.52 -31.16 -7.21
N PRO A 77 12.76 -32.11 -8.12
CA PRO A 77 11.70 -32.95 -8.68
C PRO A 77 11.00 -33.77 -7.57
N GLU A 78 9.70 -34.04 -7.73
CA GLU A 78 8.84 -34.63 -6.69
C GLU A 78 9.30 -36.01 -6.20
N TYR A 79 9.94 -36.80 -7.06
CA TYR A 79 10.31 -38.19 -6.81
C TYR A 79 11.35 -38.38 -5.68
N ASP A 80 12.19 -37.37 -5.42
CA ASP A 80 13.19 -37.39 -4.33
C ASP A 80 12.71 -36.71 -3.04
N ARG A 81 11.50 -36.13 -3.06
CA ARG A 81 10.97 -35.39 -1.91
C ARG A 81 10.32 -36.33 -0.91
N ARG A 82 11.00 -36.57 0.22
CA ARG A 82 10.30 -37.01 1.43
C ARG A 82 9.27 -35.94 1.80
N LEU A 83 7.99 -36.32 1.82
CA LEU A 83 6.87 -35.43 2.12
C LEU A 83 6.87 -35.04 3.61
N LYS A 84 7.79 -34.16 4.02
CA LYS A 84 7.99 -33.79 5.43
C LYS A 84 6.83 -32.93 5.96
N ARG A 85 6.24 -32.10 5.10
CA ARG A 85 5.16 -31.17 5.46
C ARG A 85 4.12 -31.12 4.37
N VAL A 86 2.84 -31.14 4.77
CA VAL A 86 1.69 -30.96 3.89
C VAL A 86 0.86 -29.81 4.42
N VAL A 87 0.42 -28.93 3.53
CA VAL A 87 -0.50 -27.85 3.86
C VAL A 87 -1.86 -28.19 3.26
N LEU A 88 -2.89 -28.21 4.09
CA LEU A 88 -4.28 -28.43 3.68
C LEU A 88 -5.09 -27.19 4.08
N SER A 89 -5.90 -26.67 3.17
CA SER A 89 -6.83 -25.58 3.47
C SER A 89 -8.26 -26.12 3.43
N LEU A 90 -9.03 -25.83 4.48
CA LEU A 90 -10.47 -26.09 4.46
C LEU A 90 -11.23 -24.83 4.05
N SER A 91 -12.28 -25.04 3.25
CA SER A 91 -13.20 -23.97 2.90
C SER A 91 -13.96 -23.50 4.14
N LYS A 92 -14.44 -22.25 4.12
CA LYS A 92 -15.38 -21.73 5.12
C LYS A 92 -16.65 -22.59 5.21
N LYS A 93 -17.05 -23.23 4.10
CA LYS A 93 -18.23 -24.08 4.00
C LYS A 93 -18.02 -25.47 4.63
N ASP A 94 -16.77 -25.90 4.79
CA ASP A 94 -16.45 -27.23 5.30
C ASP A 94 -16.41 -27.19 6.83
N THR A 95 -17.45 -27.73 7.46
CA THR A 95 -17.59 -27.80 8.92
C THR A 95 -17.06 -29.12 9.50
N THR A 96 -16.85 -30.13 8.66
CA THR A 96 -16.38 -31.47 9.04
C THR A 96 -15.16 -31.89 8.21
N LEU A 97 -14.45 -32.92 8.69
CA LEU A 97 -13.26 -33.51 8.04
C LEU A 97 -13.57 -34.79 7.25
N ASP A 98 -14.85 -35.09 6.99
CA ASP A 98 -15.27 -36.41 6.49
C ASP A 98 -14.57 -36.80 5.19
N LEU A 99 -14.43 -35.85 4.26
CA LEU A 99 -13.80 -36.07 2.96
C LEU A 99 -12.27 -36.14 3.06
N GLN A 100 -11.69 -35.52 4.09
CA GLN A 100 -10.25 -35.39 4.27
C GLN A 100 -9.69 -36.53 5.14
N HIS A 101 -10.53 -37.26 5.87
CA HIS A 101 -10.08 -38.35 6.75
C HIS A 101 -9.28 -39.43 6.03
N SER A 102 -9.71 -39.84 4.83
CA SER A 102 -9.00 -40.84 4.01
C SER A 102 -7.62 -40.34 3.58
N LEU A 103 -7.55 -39.08 3.15
CA LEU A 103 -6.30 -38.41 2.78
C LEU A 103 -5.35 -38.33 3.99
N LEU A 104 -5.82 -37.83 5.12
CA LEU A 104 -5.03 -37.67 6.35
C LEU A 104 -4.49 -39.00 6.87
N ALA A 105 -5.28 -40.08 6.73
CA ALA A 105 -4.86 -41.43 7.09
C ALA A 105 -3.82 -42.01 6.14
N ALA A 106 -3.90 -41.69 4.84
CA ALA A 106 -2.96 -42.17 3.82
C ALA A 106 -1.59 -41.47 3.89
N LEU A 107 -1.49 -40.31 4.57
CA LEU A 107 -0.22 -39.59 4.69
C LEU A 107 0.79 -40.32 5.59
N PRO A 108 2.07 -40.42 5.18
CA PRO A 108 3.11 -41.07 5.96
C PRO A 108 3.22 -40.53 7.40
N GLU A 109 3.55 -41.40 8.35
CA GLU A 109 3.65 -41.03 9.77
C GLU A 109 4.65 -39.90 10.05
N TYR A 110 5.73 -39.83 9.27
CA TYR A 110 6.75 -38.80 9.38
C TYR A 110 6.30 -37.42 8.84
N THR A 111 5.13 -37.33 8.20
CA THR A 111 4.62 -36.10 7.59
C THR A 111 3.93 -35.24 8.66
N LYS A 112 4.40 -34.00 8.81
CA LYS A 112 3.71 -32.98 9.61
C LYS A 112 2.62 -32.32 8.77
N ILE A 113 1.41 -32.24 9.29
CA ILE A 113 0.25 -31.69 8.57
C ILE A 113 -0.04 -30.31 9.14
N ILE A 114 -0.13 -29.30 8.28
CA ILE A 114 -0.53 -27.94 8.64
C ILE A 114 -1.91 -27.72 8.02
N MET A 115 -2.92 -27.55 8.85
CA MET A 115 -4.30 -27.39 8.42
C MET A 115 -4.75 -25.96 8.64
N LEU A 116 -5.05 -25.25 7.55
CA LEU A 116 -5.56 -23.89 7.55
C LEU A 116 -7.08 -23.93 7.69
N LEU A 117 -7.59 -23.29 8.73
CA LEU A 117 -9.00 -23.35 9.12
C LEU A 117 -9.58 -21.95 9.34
N PRO A 118 -10.85 -21.70 8.99
CA PRO A 118 -11.56 -20.52 9.46
C PRO A 118 -11.62 -20.50 11.00
N GLU A 119 -11.49 -19.33 11.62
CA GLU A 119 -11.61 -19.17 13.08
C GLU A 119 -12.90 -19.77 13.65
N SER A 120 -14.01 -19.67 12.90
CA SER A 120 -15.32 -20.22 13.30
C SER A 120 -15.32 -21.74 13.49
N ASN A 121 -14.46 -22.47 12.77
CA ASN A 121 -14.54 -23.93 12.68
C ASN A 121 -13.48 -24.62 13.56
N ILE A 122 -12.52 -23.86 14.12
CA ILE A 122 -11.35 -24.42 14.81
C ILE A 122 -11.72 -25.36 15.97
N GLN A 123 -12.73 -25.00 16.78
CA GLN A 123 -13.09 -25.76 17.98
C GLN A 123 -13.78 -27.09 17.66
N GLN A 124 -14.52 -27.13 16.55
CA GLN A 124 -15.15 -28.35 16.09
C GLN A 124 -14.10 -29.30 15.50
N ILE A 125 -13.29 -28.80 14.56
CA ILE A 125 -12.27 -29.59 13.88
C ILE A 125 -11.21 -30.11 14.87
N ARG A 126 -10.84 -29.33 15.89
CA ARG A 126 -9.93 -29.82 16.95
C ARG A 126 -10.52 -31.00 17.73
N ARG A 127 -11.81 -30.97 18.04
CA ARG A 127 -12.49 -32.10 18.71
C ARG A 127 -12.49 -33.33 17.82
N ASP A 128 -12.80 -33.16 16.53
CA ASP A 128 -12.82 -34.26 15.57
C ASP A 128 -11.44 -34.91 15.39
N LEU A 129 -10.35 -34.16 15.60
CA LEU A 129 -8.98 -34.64 15.49
C LEU A 129 -8.45 -35.35 16.75
N LEU A 130 -9.00 -35.09 17.95
CA LEU A 130 -8.47 -35.63 19.21
C LEU A 130 -8.48 -37.16 19.24
N ASP A 131 -9.53 -37.77 18.71
CA ASP A 131 -9.73 -39.23 18.74
C ASP A 131 -9.15 -39.94 17.52
N LYS A 132 -8.41 -39.22 16.65
CA LYS A 132 -7.89 -39.77 15.39
C LYS A 132 -6.40 -40.13 15.52
N PRO A 133 -5.96 -41.23 14.89
CA PRO A 133 -4.56 -41.68 14.97
C PRO A 133 -3.57 -40.67 14.36
N TYR A 134 -4.02 -39.77 13.48
CA TYR A 134 -3.20 -38.70 12.91
C TYR A 134 -3.35 -37.36 13.63
N GLY A 135 -4.22 -37.23 14.64
CA GLY A 135 -4.52 -35.97 15.31
C GLY A 135 -3.28 -35.26 15.86
N GLY A 136 -2.37 -36.01 16.49
CA GLY A 136 -1.10 -35.47 17.02
C GLY A 136 -0.13 -34.92 15.96
N ARG A 137 -0.33 -35.27 14.68
CA ARG A 137 0.49 -34.79 13.55
C ARG A 137 -0.08 -33.53 12.89
N VAL A 138 -1.31 -33.14 13.24
CA VAL A 138 -2.03 -32.02 12.62
C VAL A 138 -1.87 -30.75 13.46
N GLN A 139 -1.18 -29.76 12.88
CA GLN A 139 -1.12 -28.41 13.39
C GLN A 139 -2.24 -27.58 12.75
N CYS A 140 -3.23 -27.20 13.55
CA CYS A 140 -4.31 -26.29 13.13
C CYS A 140 -3.83 -24.83 13.20
N VAL A 141 -3.96 -24.09 12.10
CA VAL A 141 -3.67 -22.67 11.99
C VAL A 141 -4.91 -21.95 11.50
N THR A 142 -5.30 -20.87 12.18
CA THR A 142 -6.50 -20.12 11.80
C THR A 142 -6.23 -19.04 10.78
N TYR A 143 -7.23 -18.74 9.97
CA TYR A 143 -7.28 -17.56 9.12
C TYR A 143 -8.64 -16.86 9.23
N GLN A 144 -8.64 -15.54 9.03
CA GLN A 144 -9.86 -14.75 8.96
C GLN A 144 -10.43 -14.85 7.55
N ALA A 145 -11.48 -15.65 7.41
CA ALA A 145 -12.17 -15.82 6.13
C ALA A 145 -13.08 -14.62 5.84
N VAL A 146 -12.59 -13.67 5.03
CA VAL A 146 -13.40 -12.56 4.51
C VAL A 146 -14.18 -13.07 3.30
N SER A 147 -15.49 -13.28 3.44
CA SER A 147 -16.37 -13.50 2.28
C SER A 147 -16.71 -12.15 1.67
N LEU A 148 -16.05 -11.82 0.57
CA LEU A 148 -16.47 -10.69 -0.25
C LEU A 148 -17.72 -11.13 -1.02
N ASN A 149 -18.90 -10.74 -0.51
CA ASN A 149 -20.21 -11.14 -1.07
C ASN A 149 -20.44 -10.65 -2.51
N ASN A 150 -19.59 -9.76 -3.03
CA ASN A 150 -19.71 -9.15 -4.34
C ASN A 150 -18.37 -9.25 -5.10
N SER A 151 -18.07 -10.43 -5.62
CA SER A 151 -17.01 -10.57 -6.62
C SER A 151 -17.51 -10.00 -7.95
N ARG A 152 -16.99 -8.83 -8.32
CA ARG A 152 -17.14 -8.29 -9.67
C ARG A 152 -16.03 -8.89 -10.52
N VAL A 153 -16.41 -9.66 -11.55
CA VAL A 153 -15.46 -10.21 -12.50
C VAL A 153 -15.66 -9.49 -13.83
N TRP A 154 -14.55 -9.16 -14.50
CA TRP A 154 -14.58 -8.58 -15.83
C TRP A 154 -14.22 -9.67 -16.83
N LEU A 155 -15.13 -9.99 -17.75
CA LEU A 155 -14.95 -11.02 -18.76
C LEU A 155 -14.79 -10.39 -20.15
N LEU A 156 -13.92 -10.97 -20.97
CA LEU A 156 -13.79 -10.66 -22.38
C LEU A 156 -14.61 -11.69 -23.17
N PHE A 157 -15.52 -11.22 -24.01
CA PHE A 157 -16.33 -12.08 -24.87
C PHE A 157 -15.93 -11.85 -26.33
N ARG A 158 -15.92 -12.93 -27.13
CA ARG A 158 -15.46 -12.89 -28.54
C ARG A 158 -16.30 -11.97 -29.43
N ASP A 159 -17.55 -11.74 -29.05
CA ASP A 159 -18.54 -10.90 -29.73
C ASP A 159 -18.60 -9.45 -29.20
N LYS A 160 -17.73 -9.09 -28.25
CA LYS A 160 -17.74 -7.77 -27.60
C LYS A 160 -16.35 -7.15 -27.56
N ASP A 161 -16.23 -5.95 -28.12
CA ASP A 161 -14.99 -5.16 -28.12
C ASP A 161 -14.69 -4.48 -26.78
N LYS A 162 -15.33 -4.90 -25.69
CA LYS A 162 -15.11 -4.34 -24.35
C LYS A 162 -15.24 -5.39 -23.26
N LEU A 163 -14.52 -5.16 -22.17
CA LEU A 163 -14.69 -5.92 -20.94
C LEU A 163 -16.12 -5.74 -20.41
N VAL A 164 -16.76 -6.85 -20.09
CA VAL A 164 -18.11 -6.88 -19.52
C VAL A 164 -17.99 -7.22 -18.05
N GLN A 165 -18.52 -6.34 -17.20
CA GLN A 165 -18.66 -6.62 -15.79
C GLN A 165 -19.80 -7.63 -15.59
N VAL A 166 -19.49 -8.73 -14.91
CA VAL A 166 -20.46 -9.73 -14.48
C VAL A 166 -20.42 -9.77 -12.95
N ASP A 167 -21.58 -9.57 -12.35
CA ASP A 167 -21.76 -9.79 -10.91
C ASP A 167 -21.93 -11.30 -10.70
N VAL A 168 -20.89 -11.92 -10.14
CA VAL A 168 -20.86 -13.36 -9.91
C VAL A 168 -21.47 -13.65 -8.53
N ARG A 169 -22.44 -14.55 -8.47
CA ARG A 169 -23.00 -15.05 -7.20
C ARG A 169 -21.94 -15.88 -6.46
N GLU A 170 -21.99 -15.88 -5.12
CA GLU A 170 -21.04 -16.59 -4.25
C GLU A 170 -20.93 -18.11 -4.51
N SER A 171 -21.88 -18.72 -5.22
CA SER A 171 -21.81 -20.12 -5.65
C SER A 171 -20.85 -20.33 -6.82
N ASP A 172 -20.69 -19.31 -7.68
CA ASP A 172 -20.03 -19.44 -8.98
C ASP A 172 -18.62 -18.82 -8.95
N THR A 173 -18.31 -18.07 -7.90
CA THR A 173 -17.00 -17.42 -7.66
C THR A 173 -15.81 -18.36 -7.69
N ALA A 174 -15.96 -19.58 -7.20
CA ALA A 174 -14.88 -20.55 -7.16
C ALA A 174 -14.35 -20.89 -8.57
N SER A 175 -15.23 -20.88 -9.58
CA SER A 175 -14.87 -21.14 -10.98
C SER A 175 -14.11 -19.98 -11.62
N TYR A 176 -14.32 -18.75 -11.15
CA TYR A 176 -13.68 -17.54 -11.70
C TYR A 176 -12.47 -17.05 -10.88
N HIS A 177 -12.37 -17.46 -9.61
CA HIS A 177 -11.22 -17.23 -8.74
C HIS A 177 -10.32 -18.48 -8.64
N GLY A 178 -10.45 -19.41 -9.60
CA GLY A 178 -9.50 -20.50 -9.79
C GLY A 178 -8.08 -19.94 -9.66
N SER A 179 -7.35 -20.44 -8.68
CA SER A 179 -6.03 -19.92 -8.35
C SER A 179 -5.13 -20.09 -9.56
N THR A 180 -4.72 -18.96 -10.17
CA THR A 180 -3.78 -18.87 -11.29
C THR A 180 -2.44 -19.57 -11.03
N TRP A 181 -2.22 -20.06 -9.80
CA TRP A 181 -1.08 -20.87 -9.40
C TRP A 181 -1.05 -22.27 -10.04
N ALA A 182 -2.18 -22.80 -10.51
CA ALA A 182 -2.21 -24.12 -11.17
C ALA A 182 -2.21 -24.05 -12.71
N GLN A 183 -2.48 -22.89 -13.30
CA GLN A 183 -2.67 -22.75 -14.74
C GLN A 183 -1.37 -22.34 -15.47
N ASP A 184 -0.53 -21.52 -14.83
CA ASP A 184 0.75 -21.08 -15.41
C ASP A 184 1.87 -22.13 -15.38
N MET A 185 1.67 -23.30 -14.74
CA MET A 185 2.69 -24.36 -14.71
C MET A 185 2.58 -25.39 -15.85
N PHE A 186 1.59 -25.28 -16.76
CA PHE A 186 1.37 -26.28 -17.82
C PHE A 186 1.27 -25.74 -19.25
N GLU A 187 1.41 -24.44 -19.51
CA GLU A 187 1.49 -23.95 -20.89
C GLU A 187 2.96 -23.82 -21.32
N VAL A 188 3.56 -24.98 -21.61
CA VAL A 188 4.67 -25.07 -22.56
C VAL A 188 4.08 -25.61 -23.86
N MET A 189 3.79 -24.70 -24.79
CA MET A 189 3.75 -24.98 -26.23
C MET A 189 4.47 -23.86 -26.97
#